data_AF-A0A6C0CWG7-F1
#
_entry.id   AF-A0A6C0CWG7-F1
#
_cell.length_a   1.000
_cell.length_b   1.000
_cell.length_c   1.000
_cell.angle_alpha   90.00
_cell.angle_beta   90.00
_cell.angle_gamma   90.00
#
_symmetry.space_group_name_H-M   'P 1'
#
loop_
_entity.id
_entity.type
_entity.pdbx_description
1 polymer ?
#
loop_
_entity_poly.entity_id
_entity_poly.type
_entity_poly.pdbx_seq_one_letter_code
_entity_poly.pdbx_strand_id
1 'polypeptide(L)'
;MSNSPSSNISNYVKSSRNISLFVLLSIFFIFIFMFSPLNNTTIAFIGKLSILILLGYAFYKNCYITFHFSKDSNLVFTQGSWNNQKTNVICSYVLSLFILLLLFRVVKSFFY
;
A
#
# COMPACT_ATOMS: atom_id res chain seq x y z
N MET A 1 -20.34 22.16 8.87
CA MET A 1 -19.22 22.26 7.90
C MET A 1 -19.55 21.37 6.71
N SER A 2 -19.97 21.94 5.58
CA SER A 2 -20.23 21.17 4.36
C SER A 2 -18.90 20.86 3.67
N ASN A 3 -18.45 19.60 3.76
CA ASN A 3 -17.27 19.13 3.04
C ASN A 3 -17.57 19.12 1.54
N SER A 4 -17.01 20.08 0.80
CA SER A 4 -17.11 20.14 -0.65
C SER A 4 -16.44 18.91 -1.30
N PRO A 5 -17.06 18.27 -2.30
CA PRO A 5 -16.61 17.00 -2.89
C PRO A 5 -15.17 17.05 -3.45
N SER A 6 -14.69 18.24 -3.82
CA SER A 6 -13.31 18.48 -4.27
C SER A 6 -12.26 18.30 -3.18
N SER A 7 -12.60 18.59 -1.91
CA SER A 7 -11.66 18.46 -0.78
C SER A 7 -11.41 16.98 -0.41
N ASN A 8 -12.43 16.14 -0.52
CA ASN A 8 -12.32 14.69 -0.28
C ASN A 8 -11.45 13.99 -1.34
N ILE A 9 -11.56 14.38 -2.61
CA ILE A 9 -10.74 13.83 -3.70
C ILE A 9 -9.27 14.24 -3.56
N SER A 10 -9.00 15.51 -3.24
CA SER A 10 -7.63 16.01 -3.04
C SER A 10 -6.92 15.29 -1.88
N ASN A 11 -7.63 15.08 -0.77
CA ASN A 11 -7.12 14.35 0.39
C ASN A 11 -6.86 12.86 0.09
N TYR A 12 -7.72 12.23 -0.69
CA TYR A 12 -7.52 10.86 -1.19
C TYR A 12 -6.26 10.77 -2.07
N VAL A 13 -6.10 11.66 -3.04
CA VAL A 13 -4.92 11.67 -3.94
C VAL A 13 -3.64 11.89 -3.14
N LYS A 14 -3.64 12.83 -2.18
CA LYS A 14 -2.48 13.11 -1.33
C LYS A 14 -2.12 11.92 -0.43
N SER A 15 -3.11 11.26 0.17
CA SER A 15 -2.88 10.05 0.97
C SER A 15 -2.38 8.86 0.14
N SER A 16 -3.00 8.63 -1.02
CA SER A 16 -2.60 7.56 -1.95
C SER A 16 -1.16 7.74 -2.43
N ARG A 17 -0.76 8.99 -2.74
CA ARG A 17 0.62 9.33 -3.09
C ARG A 17 1.62 9.00 -1.97
N ASN A 18 1.28 9.32 -0.72
CA ASN A 18 2.13 9.02 0.42
C ASN A 18 2.28 7.51 0.63
N ILE A 19 1.19 6.74 0.50
CA ILE A 19 1.22 5.27 0.56
C ILE A 19 2.13 4.71 -0.53
N SER A 20 1.98 5.19 -1.78
CA SER A 20 2.83 4.74 -2.89
C SER A 20 4.31 5.02 -2.63
N LEU A 21 4.67 6.12 -1.98
CA LEU A 21 6.05 6.42 -1.57
C LEU A 21 6.55 5.44 -0.50
N PHE A 22 5.71 5.08 0.49
CA PHE A 22 6.06 4.07 1.49
C PHE A 22 6.27 2.69 0.86
N VAL A 23 5.48 2.34 -0.16
CA VAL A 23 5.66 1.08 -0.91
C VAL A 23 6.96 1.10 -1.71
N LEU A 24 7.26 2.19 -2.41
CA LEU A 24 8.52 2.34 -3.15
C LEU A 24 9.73 2.24 -2.22
N LEU A 25 9.67 2.91 -1.08
CA LEU A 25 10.71 2.86 -0.05
C LEU A 25 10.87 1.45 0.54
N SER A 26 9.76 0.74 0.74
CA SER A 26 9.77 -0.64 1.22
C SER A 26 10.41 -1.59 0.21
N ILE A 27 10.13 -1.42 -1.09
CA ILE A 27 10.76 -2.20 -2.17
C ILE A 27 12.28 -1.95 -2.17
N PHE A 28 12.71 -0.70 -2.04
CA PHE A 28 14.13 -0.36 -1.95
C PHE A 28 14.82 -1.05 -0.77
N PHE A 29 14.19 -1.03 0.41
CA PHE A 29 14.70 -1.74 1.57
C PHE A 29 14.70 -3.27 1.41
N ILE A 30 13.72 -3.85 0.72
CA ILE A 30 13.72 -5.28 0.37
C ILE A 30 14.96 -5.60 -0.50
N PHE A 31 15.28 -4.79 -1.49
CA PHE A 31 16.50 -4.99 -2.28
C PHE A 31 17.76 -4.94 -1.43
N ILE A 32 17.88 -3.97 -0.52
CA ILE A 32 19.07 -3.82 0.34
C ILE A 32 19.18 -4.92 1.39
N PHE A 33 18.11 -5.28 2.08
CA PHE A 33 18.20 -6.18 3.23
C PHE A 33 17.98 -7.65 2.87
N MET A 34 17.31 -7.93 1.76
CA MET A 34 16.95 -9.30 1.36
C MET A 34 17.86 -9.86 0.27
N PHE A 35 18.40 -9.03 -0.64
CA PHE A 35 19.33 -9.46 -1.70
C PHE A 35 20.81 -9.17 -1.39
N SER A 36 21.12 -8.34 -0.40
CA SER A 36 22.50 -8.12 0.05
C SER A 36 23.03 -9.31 0.85
N PRO A 37 24.36 -9.58 0.81
CA PRO A 37 25.00 -10.63 1.62
C PRO A 37 24.81 -10.46 3.15
N LEU A 38 24.23 -9.34 3.61
CA LEU A 38 23.88 -9.12 5.02
C LEU A 38 22.80 -10.07 5.57
N ASN A 39 22.11 -10.84 4.72
CA ASN A 39 21.01 -11.75 5.09
C ASN A 39 21.30 -12.67 6.29
N ASN A 40 22.57 -13.01 6.55
CA ASN A 40 22.95 -13.93 7.63
C ASN A 40 23.41 -13.23 8.93
N THR A 41 23.18 -11.93 9.06
CA THR A 41 23.54 -11.15 10.26
C THR A 41 22.29 -10.82 11.08
N THR A 42 22.43 -10.70 12.40
CA THR A 42 21.36 -10.23 13.30
C THR A 42 20.79 -8.85 12.91
N ILE A 43 21.60 -8.03 12.22
CA ILE A 43 21.18 -6.74 11.66
C ILE A 43 20.13 -6.94 10.54
N ALA A 44 20.27 -7.97 9.71
CA ALA A 44 19.27 -8.26 8.68
C ALA A 44 17.95 -8.77 9.27
N PHE A 45 17.95 -9.43 10.42
CA PHE A 45 16.72 -9.79 11.13
C PHE A 45 15.91 -8.54 11.54
N ILE A 46 16.58 -7.55 12.12
CA ILE A 46 15.97 -6.26 12.49
C ILE A 46 15.51 -5.48 11.24
N GLY A 47 16.30 -5.51 10.16
CA GLY A 47 15.91 -4.92 8.87
C GLY A 47 14.67 -5.57 8.25
N LYS A 48 14.58 -6.90 8.27
CA LYS A 48 13.38 -7.63 7.81
C LYS A 48 12.16 -7.30 8.69
N LEU A 49 12.34 -7.15 10.00
CA LEU A 49 11.26 -6.78 10.93
C LEU A 49 10.75 -5.35 10.66
N SER A 50 11.65 -4.40 10.42
CA SER A 50 11.27 -3.00 10.14
C SER A 50 10.54 -2.89 8.80
N ILE A 51 10.99 -3.62 7.77
CA ILE A 51 10.30 -3.76 6.48
C ILE A 51 8.90 -4.34 6.68
N LEU A 52 8.76 -5.40 7.49
CA LEU A 52 7.46 -6.03 7.76
C LEU A 52 6.46 -5.04 8.38
N ILE A 53 6.89 -4.26 9.38
CA ILE A 53 6.07 -3.23 10.03
C ILE A 53 5.68 -2.13 9.01
N LEU A 54 6.64 -1.69 8.19
CA LEU A 54 6.42 -0.63 7.20
C LEU A 54 5.43 -1.06 6.10
N LEU A 55 5.59 -2.27 5.56
CA LEU A 55 4.65 -2.84 4.59
C LEU A 55 3.28 -3.11 5.21
N GLY A 56 3.23 -3.60 6.46
CA GLY A 56 1.98 -3.83 7.17
C GLY A 56 1.20 -2.53 7.35
N TYR A 57 1.88 -1.46 7.75
CA TYR A 57 1.29 -0.13 7.85
C TYR A 57 0.80 0.39 6.48
N ALA A 58 1.62 0.26 5.43
CA ALA A 58 1.26 0.66 4.08
C ALA A 58 0.02 -0.10 3.57
N PHE A 59 -0.04 -1.41 3.80
CA PHE A 59 -1.19 -2.25 3.45
C PHE A 59 -2.46 -1.80 4.17
N TYR A 60 -2.39 -1.65 5.49
CA TYR A 60 -3.53 -1.23 6.30
C TYR A 60 -4.07 0.14 5.85
N LYS A 61 -3.19 1.13 5.68
CA LYS A 61 -3.59 2.47 5.25
C LYS A 61 -4.17 2.46 3.83
N ASN A 62 -3.59 1.69 2.91
CA ASN A 62 -4.10 1.58 1.55
C ASN A 62 -5.50 0.96 1.52
N CYS A 63 -5.72 -0.14 2.24
CA CYS A 63 -7.04 -0.77 2.34
C CYS A 63 -8.06 0.14 3.02
N TYR A 64 -7.70 0.77 4.13
CA TYR A 64 -8.61 1.65 4.88
C TYR A 64 -9.07 2.84 4.04
N ILE A 65 -8.14 3.56 3.39
CA ILE A 65 -8.45 4.73 2.57
C ILE A 65 -9.27 4.33 1.33
N THR A 66 -8.91 3.22 0.69
CA THR A 66 -9.63 2.72 -0.50
C THR A 66 -11.06 2.31 -0.15
N PHE A 67 -11.26 1.64 0.98
CA PHE A 67 -12.58 1.23 1.46
C PHE A 67 -13.46 2.42 1.82
N HIS A 68 -12.93 3.39 2.59
CA HIS A 68 -13.65 4.61 2.93
C HIS A 68 -14.03 5.41 1.68
N PHE A 69 -13.09 5.60 0.75
CA PHE A 69 -13.35 6.33 -0.49
C PHE A 69 -14.37 5.63 -1.39
N SER A 70 -14.32 4.30 -1.50
CA SER A 70 -15.30 3.52 -2.26
C SER A 70 -16.70 3.62 -1.67
N LYS A 71 -16.82 3.62 -0.34
CA LYS A 71 -18.08 3.74 0.39
C LYS A 71 -18.66 5.17 0.29
N ASP A 72 -17.84 6.18 0.50
CA ASP A 72 -18.24 7.60 0.46
C ASP A 72 -18.60 8.05 -0.96
N SER A 73 -17.99 7.45 -1.98
CA SER A 73 -18.24 7.79 -3.38
C SER A 73 -19.38 6.96 -4.02
N ASN A 74 -20.00 6.03 -3.26
CA ASN A 74 -21.04 5.10 -3.74
C ASN A 74 -20.69 4.47 -5.10
N LEU A 75 -19.42 4.09 -5.27
CA LEU A 75 -18.88 3.65 -6.55
C LEU A 75 -19.33 2.22 -6.84
N VAL A 76 -20.43 2.10 -7.60
CA VAL A 76 -20.88 0.84 -8.17
C VAL A 76 -20.04 0.55 -9.42
N PHE A 77 -19.14 -0.44 -9.34
CA PHE A 77 -18.28 -0.84 -10.46
C PHE A 77 -19.06 -1.32 -11.69
N THR A 78 -20.28 -1.80 -11.49
CA THR A 78 -21.15 -2.40 -12.51
C THR A 78 -22.11 -1.42 -13.19
N GLN A 79 -22.18 -0.16 -12.76
CA GLN A 79 -23.14 0.82 -13.30
C GLN A 79 -22.48 2.15 -13.68
N GLY A 80 -22.91 2.74 -14.80
CA GLY A 80 -22.46 4.04 -15.31
C GLY A 80 -21.13 4.00 -16.08
N SER A 81 -20.80 5.12 -16.75
CA SER A 81 -19.56 5.24 -17.54
C SER A 81 -18.30 5.07 -16.69
N TRP A 82 -17.23 4.61 -17.34
CA TRP A 82 -15.93 4.47 -16.69
C TRP A 82 -15.36 5.87 -16.39
N ASN A 83 -15.00 6.12 -15.14
CA ASN A 83 -14.45 7.40 -14.70
C ASN A 83 -13.13 7.19 -13.95
N ASN A 84 -12.27 8.21 -13.92
CA ASN A 84 -10.93 8.19 -13.33
C ASN A 84 -10.92 7.75 -11.86
N GLN A 85 -12.00 8.00 -11.12
CA GLN A 85 -12.16 7.55 -9.73
C GLN A 85 -12.25 6.01 -9.62
N LYS A 86 -12.95 5.33 -10.54
CA LYS A 86 -13.05 3.86 -10.56
C LYS A 86 -11.68 3.23 -10.87
N THR A 87 -10.95 3.79 -11.83
CA THR A 87 -9.58 3.36 -12.15
C THR A 87 -8.65 3.49 -10.95
N ASN A 88 -8.71 4.61 -10.22
CA ASN A 88 -7.86 4.82 -9.04
C ASN A 88 -8.18 3.82 -7.92
N VAL A 89 -9.45 3.53 -7.66
CA VAL A 89 -9.84 2.55 -6.63
C VAL A 89 -9.36 1.15 -7.01
N ILE A 90 -9.52 0.73 -8.28
CA ILE A 90 -9.00 -0.55 -8.77
C ILE A 90 -7.47 -0.60 -8.65
N CYS A 91 -6.79 0.47 -9.04
CA CYS A 91 -5.34 0.57 -8.91
C CYS A 91 -4.89 0.44 -7.45
N SER A 92 -5.58 1.08 -6.51
CA SER A 92 -5.31 0.92 -5.08
C SER A 92 -5.54 -0.51 -4.58
N TYR A 93 -6.56 -1.23 -5.07
CA TYR A 93 -6.75 -2.66 -4.75
C TYR A 93 -5.64 -3.55 -5.31
N VAL A 94 -5.23 -3.33 -6.57
CA VAL A 94 -4.10 -4.05 -7.19
C VAL A 94 -2.81 -3.77 -6.42
N LEU A 95 -2.57 -2.52 -6.01
CA LEU A 95 -1.43 -2.15 -5.18
C LEU A 95 -1.49 -2.86 -3.82
N SER A 96 -2.66 -2.93 -3.16
CA SER A 96 -2.81 -3.69 -1.92
C SER A 96 -2.46 -5.16 -2.09
N LEU A 97 -2.89 -5.79 -3.19
CA LEU A 97 -2.55 -7.18 -3.48
C LEU A 97 -1.04 -7.35 -3.68
N PHE A 98 -0.39 -6.42 -4.37
CA PHE A 98 1.06 -6.42 -4.52
C PHE A 98 1.80 -6.27 -3.18
N ILE A 99 1.37 -5.36 -2.30
CA ILE A 99 1.92 -5.20 -0.95
C ILE A 99 1.73 -6.50 -0.14
N LEU A 100 0.59 -7.18 -0.28
CA LEU A 100 0.33 -8.46 0.38
C LEU A 100 1.30 -9.55 -0.08
N LEU A 101 1.59 -9.63 -1.39
CA LEU A 101 2.60 -10.55 -1.92
C LEU A 101 3.99 -10.27 -1.37
N LEU A 102 4.36 -8.99 -1.25
CA LEU A 102 5.63 -8.57 -0.65
C LEU A 102 5.71 -8.94 0.84
N LEU A 103 4.63 -8.73 1.60
CA LEU A 103 4.54 -9.19 3.00
C LEU A 103 4.78 -10.69 3.10
N PHE A 104 4.12 -11.48 2.25
CA PHE A 104 4.28 -12.93 2.24
C PHE A 104 5.72 -13.35 1.93
N ARG A 105 6.38 -12.65 0.99
CA ARG A 105 7.80 -12.85 0.66
C ARG A 105 8.72 -12.56 1.84
N VAL A 106 8.50 -11.46 2.55
CA VAL A 106 9.29 -11.07 3.73
C VAL A 106 9.09 -12.07 4.86
N VAL A 107 7.85 -12.48 5.15
CA VAL A 107 7.54 -13.52 6.15
C VAL A 107 8.24 -14.83 5.80
N LYS A 108 8.15 -15.28 4.55
CA LYS A 108 8.83 -16.52 4.11
C LYS A 108 10.35 -16.45 4.32
N SER A 109 10.96 -15.28 4.17
CA SER A 109 12.39 -15.06 4.39
C SER A 109 12.85 -15.16 5.86
N PHE A 110 11.93 -15.28 6.82
CA PHE A 110 12.27 -15.61 8.21
C PHE A 110 12.39 -17.12 8.44
N PHE A 111 11.69 -17.93 7.65
CA PHE A 111 11.63 -19.39 7.83
C PHE A 111 12.56 -20.15 6.88
N TYR A 112 13.07 -19.50 5.83
CA TYR A 112 13.98 -20.04 4.82
C TYR A 112 15.11 -19.05 4.55
#